data_AF-A0A4U8W4I3-F1
#
_entry.id   AF-A0A4U8W4I3-F1
#
_cell.length_a   1.000
_cell.length_b   1.000
_cell.length_c   1.000
_cell.angle_alpha   90.00
_cell.angle_beta   90.00
_cell.angle_gamma   90.00
#
_symmetry.space_group_name_H-M   'P 1'
#
loop_
_entity.id
_entity.type
_entity.pdbx_description
1 polymer ?
#
loop_
_entity_poly.entity_id
_entity_poly.type
_entity_poly.pdbx_seq_one_letter_code
_entity_poly.pdbx_strand_id
1 'polypeptide(L)'
;MSEYSVTWQIDVTADNPVHAAHAALAVQRDPYSTATVFDITDEHGTTHRIDLHDDPAELTALPTLTTPPLPRWAARLLPRRHRANHPRRTR
;
A
#
# COMPACT_ATOMS: atom_id res chain seq x y z
N MET A 1 4.26 8.05 24.17
CA MET A 1 3.60 7.18 23.16
C MET A 1 3.72 7.91 21.84
N SER A 2 4.15 7.21 20.79
CA SER A 2 4.21 7.79 19.44
C SER A 2 2.88 7.56 18.71
N GLU A 3 2.52 8.48 17.83
CA GLU A 3 1.32 8.39 17.00
C GLU A 3 1.66 7.67 15.68
N TYR A 4 0.80 6.74 15.28
CA TYR A 4 0.97 5.99 14.04
C TYR A 4 -0.32 6.00 13.23
N SER A 5 -0.20 6.27 11.93
CA SER A 5 -1.28 6.04 10.97
C SER A 5 -1.12 4.65 10.38
N VAL A 6 -2.17 3.82 10.50
CA VAL A 6 -2.16 2.43 10.03
C VAL A 6 -3.08 2.28 8.84
N THR A 7 -2.56 1.76 7.74
CA THR A 7 -3.34 1.38 6.56
C THR A 7 -3.24 -0.12 6.33
N TRP A 8 -4.37 -0.75 6.03
CA TRP A 8 -4.48 -2.16 5.65
C TRP A 8 -5.14 -2.25 4.28
N GLN A 9 -4.57 -3.07 3.39
CA GLN A 9 -5.04 -3.21 2.01
C GLN A 9 -5.16 -4.68 1.62
N ILE A 10 -6.24 -5.01 0.91
CA ILE A 10 -6.47 -6.31 0.30
C ILE A 10 -7.08 -6.13 -1.09
N ASP A 11 -6.71 -7.01 -2.01
CA ASP A 11 -7.38 -7.13 -3.30
C ASP A 11 -8.55 -8.12 -3.18
N VAL A 12 -9.76 -7.65 -3.49
CA VAL A 12 -10.98 -8.48 -3.49
C VAL A 12 -11.70 -8.36 -4.83
N THR A 13 -12.35 -9.45 -5.25
CA THR A 13 -13.24 -9.45 -6.41
C THR A 13 -14.68 -9.30 -5.93
N ALA A 14 -15.41 -8.32 -6.48
CA ALA A 14 -16.80 -8.07 -6.12
C ALA A 14 -17.53 -7.37 -7.27
N ASP A 15 -18.87 -7.47 -7.28
CA ASP A 15 -19.70 -6.89 -8.34
C ASP A 15 -19.79 -5.36 -8.30
N ASN A 16 -19.57 -4.76 -7.12
CA ASN A 16 -19.62 -3.32 -6.90
C ASN A 16 -18.78 -2.89 -5.67
N PRO A 17 -18.52 -1.57 -5.49
CA PRO A 17 -17.67 -1.08 -4.40
C PRO A 17 -18.19 -1.38 -2.99
N VAL A 18 -19.51 -1.42 -2.79
CA VAL A 18 -20.10 -1.73 -1.47
C VAL A 18 -19.88 -3.19 -1.12
N HIS A 19 -20.06 -4.11 -2.09
CA HIS A 19 -19.73 -5.53 -1.91
C HIS A 19 -18.23 -5.73 -1.65
N ALA A 20 -17.36 -4.98 -2.32
CA ALA A 20 -15.91 -5.03 -2.07
C ALA A 20 -15.58 -4.61 -0.63
N ALA A 21 -16.20 -3.54 -0.12
CA ALA A 21 -16.01 -3.09 1.26
C ALA A 21 -16.50 -4.13 2.29
N HIS A 22 -17.66 -4.76 2.04
CA HIS A 22 -18.15 -5.85 2.89
C HIS A 22 -17.22 -7.07 2.88
N ALA A 23 -16.71 -7.46 1.72
CA ALA A 23 -15.74 -8.56 1.61
C ALA A 23 -14.43 -8.24 2.36
N ALA A 24 -13.90 -7.03 2.19
CA ALA A 24 -12.71 -6.57 2.90
C ALA A 24 -12.92 -6.56 4.43
N LEU A 25 -14.07 -6.07 4.91
CA LEU A 25 -14.40 -6.05 6.34
C LEU A 25 -14.54 -7.46 6.93
N ALA A 26 -15.12 -8.39 6.18
CA ALA A 26 -15.22 -9.79 6.60
C ALA A 26 -13.83 -10.39 6.81
N VAL A 27 -12.91 -10.18 5.86
CA VAL A 27 -11.51 -10.64 5.98
C VAL A 27 -10.77 -9.95 7.13
N GLN A 28 -11.00 -8.66 7.34
CA GLN A 28 -10.38 -7.91 8.43
C GLN A 28 -10.80 -8.40 9.82
N ARG A 29 -12.04 -8.91 9.95
CA ARG A 29 -12.60 -9.40 11.21
C ARG A 29 -12.38 -10.89 11.46
N ASP A 30 -11.98 -11.63 10.44
CA ASP A 30 -11.75 -13.07 10.55
C ASP A 30 -10.45 -13.33 11.34
N PRO A 31 -10.51 -13.96 12.52
CA PRO A 31 -9.32 -14.26 13.32
C PRO A 31 -8.38 -15.27 12.67
N TYR A 32 -8.83 -15.98 11.62
CA TYR A 32 -8.01 -16.91 10.84
C TYR A 32 -7.58 -16.33 9.48
N SER A 33 -7.82 -15.03 9.27
CA SER A 33 -7.41 -14.34 8.06
C SER A 33 -5.90 -14.37 7.87
N THR A 34 -5.46 -14.65 6.64
CA THR A 34 -4.05 -14.59 6.24
C THR A 34 -3.67 -13.21 5.69
N ALA A 35 -4.56 -12.23 5.74
CA ALA A 35 -4.31 -10.87 5.26
C ALA A 35 -3.65 -10.02 6.35
N THR A 36 -2.37 -10.26 6.56
CA THR A 36 -1.55 -9.80 7.70
C THR A 36 -0.60 -8.66 7.37
N VAL A 37 -0.75 -8.05 6.19
CA VAL A 37 0.16 -6.99 5.72
C VAL A 37 -0.39 -5.60 6.04
N PHE A 38 0.42 -4.78 6.68
CA PHE A 38 0.08 -3.43 7.13
C PHE A 38 1.13 -2.43 6.67
N ASP A 39 0.69 -1.23 6.32
CA ASP A 39 1.57 -0.07 6.12
C ASP A 39 1.40 0.86 7.33
N ILE A 40 2.46 1.03 8.12
CA ILE A 40 2.52 1.82 9.35
C ILE A 40 3.29 3.10 9.08
N THR A 41 2.65 4.26 9.18
CA THR A 41 3.33 5.55 9.03
C THR A 41 3.55 6.19 10.39
N ASP A 42 4.80 6.51 10.70
CA ASP A 42 5.19 7.18 11.95
C ASP A 42 4.94 8.70 11.91
N GLU A 43 5.19 9.37 13.04
CA GLU A 43 5.08 10.83 13.19
C GLU A 43 6.06 11.63 12.31
N HIS A 44 7.11 10.99 11.78
CA HIS A 44 8.06 11.59 10.85
C HIS A 44 7.65 11.38 9.38
N GLY A 45 6.53 10.70 9.13
CA GLY A 45 6.05 10.37 7.80
C GLY A 45 6.76 9.18 7.16
N THR A 46 7.55 8.42 7.93
CA THR A 46 8.20 7.19 7.47
C THR A 46 7.18 6.06 7.44
N THR A 47 6.99 5.42 6.29
CA THR A 47 6.10 4.26 6.16
C THR A 47 6.88 2.95 6.23
N HIS A 48 6.46 2.06 7.13
CA HIS A 48 6.96 0.72 7.33
C HIS A 48 5.92 -0.30 6.87
N ARG A 49 6.29 -1.19 5.94
CA ARG A 49 5.43 -2.31 5.55
C ARG A 49 5.75 -3.52 6.41
N ILE A 50 4.76 -4.04 7.13
CA ILE A 50 4.90 -5.15 8.08
C ILE A 50 3.97 -6.26 7.63
N ASP A 51 4.51 -7.44 7.33
CA ASP A 51 3.73 -8.67 7.19
C ASP A 51 3.82 -9.46 8.50
N LEU A 52 2.68 -9.76 9.13
CA LEU A 52 2.61 -10.54 10.37
C LEU A 52 2.43 -12.06 10.14
N HIS A 53 2.37 -12.52 8.88
CA HIS A 53 2.35 -13.96 8.55
C HIS A 53 3.76 -14.53 8.40
N ASP A 54 4.71 -13.70 7.94
CA ASP A 54 6.13 -14.05 7.90
C ASP A 54 6.78 -13.86 9.29
N ASP A 55 7.65 -14.80 9.68
CA ASP A 55 8.35 -14.82 10.97
C ASP A 55 9.15 -13.50 11.17
N PRO A 56 9.11 -12.83 12.34
CA PRO A 56 9.59 -11.45 12.53
C PRO A 56 11.12 -11.29 12.56
N ALA A 57 11.87 -12.22 11.98
CA ALA A 57 13.33 -12.28 12.07
C ALA A 57 14.06 -11.25 11.18
N GLU A 58 13.40 -10.60 10.22
CA GLU A 58 14.05 -9.69 9.27
C GLU A 58 13.36 -8.32 9.16
N LEU A 59 13.16 -7.66 10.30
CA LEU A 59 12.89 -6.22 10.33
C LEU A 59 14.18 -5.41 10.03
N THR A 60 14.89 -5.72 8.94
CA THR A 60 15.90 -4.79 8.39
C THR A 60 15.15 -3.65 7.74
N ALA A 61 14.88 -2.64 8.56
CA ALA A 61 14.31 -1.35 8.22
C ALA A 61 15.10 -0.68 7.08
N LEU A 62 14.80 -1.05 5.83
CA LEU A 62 14.97 -0.14 4.72
C LEU A 62 13.76 0.79 4.75
N PRO A 63 13.94 2.12 4.85
CA PRO A 63 12.84 3.06 4.66
C PRO A 63 12.40 2.90 3.21
N THR A 64 11.39 2.06 3.00
CA THR A 64 10.83 1.91 1.69
C THR A 64 10.01 3.18 1.46
N LEU A 65 10.61 4.17 0.79
CA LEU A 65 9.89 5.23 0.07
C LEU A 65 9.07 4.62 -1.10
N THR A 66 8.48 3.44 -0.88
CA THR A 66 7.52 2.83 -1.78
C THR A 66 6.23 3.55 -1.49
N THR A 67 5.90 4.45 -2.41
CA THR A 67 4.51 4.74 -2.75
C THR A 67 3.70 3.45 -2.57
N PRO A 68 2.64 3.42 -1.75
CA PRO A 68 1.88 2.19 -1.51
C PRO A 68 1.58 1.54 -2.86
N PRO A 69 1.76 0.22 -3.02
CA PRO A 69 1.50 -0.44 -4.29
C PRO A 69 0.06 -0.13 -4.65
N LEU A 70 -0.10 0.73 -5.66
CA LEU A 70 -1.42 1.17 -6.09
C LEU A 70 -2.24 -0.08 -6.36
N PRO A 71 -3.47 -0.17 -5.83
CA PRO A 71 -4.32 -1.31 -6.13
C PRO A 71 -4.40 -1.44 -7.66
N ARG A 72 -4.46 -2.66 -8.18
CA ARG A 72 -4.25 -2.91 -9.63
C ARG A 72 -5.20 -2.12 -10.54
N TRP A 73 -6.34 -1.68 -10.00
CA TRP A 73 -7.27 -0.77 -10.66
C TRP A 73 -6.79 0.69 -10.68
N ALA A 74 -6.14 1.18 -9.63
CA ALA A 74 -5.61 2.55 -9.53
C ALA A 74 -4.37 2.79 -10.39
N ALA A 75 -3.59 1.74 -10.72
CA ALA A 75 -2.49 1.84 -11.67
C ALA A 75 -2.93 2.30 -13.08
N ARG A 76 -4.21 2.09 -13.44
CA ARG A 76 -4.80 2.52 -14.73
C ARG A 76 -5.20 4.00 -14.76
N LEU A 77 -5.30 4.64 -13.60
CA LEU A 77 -5.72 6.04 -13.45
C LEU A 77 -4.55 7.00 -13.24
N LEU A 78 -3.32 6.47 -13.13
CA LEU A 78 -2.13 7.31 -13.11
C LEU A 78 -1.95 8.01 -14.46
N PRO A 79 -1.76 9.35 -14.49
CA PRO A 79 -1.33 10.01 -15.70
C PRO A 79 0.01 9.41 -16.12
N ARG A 80 0.10 8.93 -17.36
CA ARG A 80 1.36 8.55 -17.99
C ARG A 80 2.32 9.70 -17.77
N ARG A 81 3.42 9.47 -17.03
CA ARG A 81 4.48 10.47 -16.87
C ARG A 81 4.88 10.92 -18.27
N HIS A 82 4.46 12.12 -18.67
CA HIS A 82 4.97 12.74 -19.87
C HIS A 82 6.47 12.89 -19.65
N ARG A 83 7.25 12.14 -20.41
CA ARG A 83 8.69 12.30 -20.54
C ARG A 83 8.90 13.77 -20.93
N ALA A 84 9.38 14.58 -19.99
CA ALA A 84 9.67 15.98 -20.25
C ALA A 84 10.75 16.03 -21.36
N ASN A 85 10.35 16.51 -22.53
CA ASN A 85 11.26 16.87 -23.60
C ASN A 85 12.30 17.85 -23.05
N HIS A 86 13.57 17.48 -23.09
CA HIS A 86 14.65 18.46 -22.98
C HIS A 86 14.64 19.35 -24.23
N PRO A 87 14.58 20.69 -24.11
CA PRO A 87 14.72 21.56 -25.26
C PRO A 87 16.17 21.55 -25.77
N ARG A 88 16.27 21.62 -27.10
CA ARG A 88 17.49 21.64 -27.94
C ARG A 88 18.59 22.56 -27.40
N ARG A 89 19.83 22.06 -27.39
CA ARG A 89 21.03 22.91 -27.49
C ARG A 89 21.37 23.08 -28.96
N THR A 90 21.25 24.32 -29.43
CA THR A 90 21.82 24.82 -30.68
C THR A 90 23.34 24.90 -30.56
N ARG A 91 24.05 24.42 -31.59
CA ARG A 91 25.29 25.05 -32.05
C ARG A 91 25.54 24.73 -33.51
#